data_AF-A0A7C7Q3I9-F1
#
_entry.id   AF-A0A7C7Q3I9-F1
#
_cell.length_a   1.000
_cell.length_b   1.000
_cell.length_c   1.000
_cell.angle_alpha   90.00
_cell.angle_beta   90.00
_cell.angle_gamma   90.00
#
_symmetry.space_group_name_H-M   'P 1'
#
loop_
_entity.id
_entity.type
_entity.pdbx_description
1 polymer ?
#
loop_
_entity_poly.entity_id
_entity_poly.type
_entity_poly.pdbx_seq_one_letter_code
_entity_poly.pdbx_strand_id
1 'polypeptide(L)'
;IASYDITPRDSAKMAEADIFIYVGYGAEEVLGIYAESIRDGAPVFKLLDHIPDADAEEPYFWLDPMKVEKLSWKITEALSQVDPGNAENYIRNTRAFSEKLRELDAWIMSRVGEIPPEKRKIISVRDTLSHFASRYGLEVVGYVTAYAGTYEPQSKSVTELADRAVKEQVSIFFIEYEESATTLREVVETVADEINVETVEFIYIESLAPQHGVRTYIDLMRRNTETIVNALTQDLDKPSVKQTTQSIFPINLLLEPFKYEFMQRGLVTLLFVVVAAALVGSFAVLRGWAIFGDALAHGGVAGLVMAYLIRIDYFLGALISGLFVALAVSTVEKKTRLRTDVIIAFTFTSMFALAIVILSYMGGVTVSIEDILFADVTAVSVEMMQRTLITTSLVMVFALTFRKALLIYTVDPVMASSMGFRTTAIHIAHRATGSLHNALTHT
;
A
#
# COMPACT_ATOMS: atom_id res chain seq x y z
N ILE A 1 -1.98 6.73 1.55
CA ILE A 1 -1.04 7.82 1.34
C ILE A 1 -0.19 7.39 0.17
N ALA A 2 -0.18 8.12 -0.94
CA ALA A 2 0.71 7.82 -2.06
C ALA A 2 2.15 7.79 -1.52
N SER A 3 2.78 6.61 -1.52
CA SER A 3 4.15 6.44 -1.06
C SER A 3 5.09 7.02 -2.12
N TYR A 4 5.55 8.25 -1.88
CA TYR A 4 6.58 8.86 -2.71
C TYR A 4 7.95 8.66 -2.07
N ASP A 5 8.81 7.87 -2.72
CA ASP A 5 10.18 7.68 -2.29
C ASP A 5 11.06 8.83 -2.78
N ILE A 6 11.62 9.61 -1.84
CA ILE A 6 12.55 10.69 -2.17
C ILE A 6 13.80 10.11 -2.83
N THR A 7 14.12 10.55 -4.04
CA THR A 7 15.39 10.19 -4.67
C THR A 7 16.50 11.16 -4.25
N PRO A 8 17.78 10.76 -4.33
CA PRO A 8 18.90 11.70 -4.10
C PRO A 8 18.86 12.95 -4.97
N ARG A 9 18.26 12.85 -6.17
CA ARG A 9 18.06 13.99 -7.06
C ARG A 9 17.02 14.97 -6.51
N ASP A 10 15.97 14.45 -5.87
CA ASP A 10 14.94 15.29 -5.26
C ASP A 10 15.46 15.93 -3.98
N SER A 11 16.25 15.20 -3.17
CA SER A 11 16.99 15.79 -2.03
C SER A 11 17.92 16.92 -2.47
N ALA A 12 18.67 16.75 -3.56
CA ALA A 12 19.56 17.80 -4.09
C ALA A 12 18.77 19.04 -4.53
N LYS A 13 17.68 18.86 -5.29
CA LYS A 13 16.80 19.97 -5.69
C LYS A 13 16.18 20.68 -4.50
N MET A 14 15.77 19.92 -3.49
CA MET A 14 15.16 20.45 -2.27
C MET A 14 16.18 21.26 -1.45
N ALA A 15 17.42 20.78 -1.34
CA ALA A 15 18.51 21.51 -0.69
C ALA A 15 18.89 22.80 -1.44
N GLU A 16 18.81 22.81 -2.78
CA GLU A 16 19.13 23.97 -3.61
C GLU A 16 17.97 24.98 -3.75
N ALA A 17 16.73 24.61 -3.42
CA ALA A 17 15.58 25.47 -3.61
C ALA A 17 15.58 26.69 -2.67
N ASP A 18 15.19 27.86 -3.17
CA ASP A 18 15.03 29.08 -2.36
C ASP A 18 13.79 29.00 -1.44
N ILE A 19 12.74 28.29 -1.87
CA ILE A 19 11.52 28.02 -1.10
C ILE A 19 11.01 26.61 -1.39
N PHE A 20 10.48 25.93 -0.37
CA PHE A 20 9.81 24.63 -0.51
C PHE A 20 8.37 24.77 -0.05
N ILE A 21 7.42 24.45 -0.92
CA ILE A 21 5.98 24.56 -0.66
C ILE A 21 5.38 23.16 -0.79
N TYR A 22 4.62 22.73 0.22
CA TYR A 22 4.01 21.40 0.26
C TYR A 22 2.65 21.46 0.97
N VAL A 23 1.79 20.46 0.76
CA VAL A 23 0.45 20.43 1.36
C VAL A 23 0.53 20.20 2.85
N GLY A 24 1.28 19.16 3.26
CA GLY A 24 1.47 18.77 4.67
C GLY A 24 0.47 17.74 5.18
N TYR A 25 0.10 16.78 4.32
CA TYR A 25 -0.78 15.66 4.65
C TYR A 25 -0.12 14.33 4.28
N GLY A 26 -0.29 13.31 5.12
CA GLY A 26 0.22 11.97 4.87
C GLY A 26 1.75 11.94 4.70
N ALA A 27 2.23 11.40 3.58
CA ALA A 27 3.66 11.22 3.30
C ALA A 27 4.38 12.56 3.10
N GLU A 28 3.67 13.61 2.69
CA GLU A 28 4.26 14.94 2.55
C GLU A 28 4.69 15.55 3.89
N GLU A 29 4.13 15.11 5.01
CA GLU A 29 4.56 15.58 6.34
C GLU A 29 6.02 15.20 6.61
N VAL A 30 6.40 13.96 6.24
CA VAL A 30 7.78 13.47 6.34
C VAL A 30 8.68 14.25 5.36
N LEU A 31 8.18 14.57 4.17
CA LEU A 31 8.92 15.39 3.19
C LEU A 31 9.20 16.79 3.75
N GLY A 32 8.24 17.42 4.42
CA GLY A 32 8.38 18.72 5.04
C GLY A 32 9.47 18.73 6.12
N ILE A 33 9.42 17.77 7.06
CA ILE A 33 10.43 17.63 8.13
C ILE A 33 11.82 17.39 7.53
N TYR A 34 11.91 16.53 6.51
CA TYR A 34 13.17 16.28 5.82
C TYR A 34 13.69 17.55 5.12
N ALA A 35 12.81 18.30 4.45
CA ALA A 35 13.16 19.57 3.82
C ALA A 35 13.72 20.58 4.82
N GLU A 36 13.11 20.71 5.99
CA GLU A 36 13.62 21.58 7.07
C GLU A 36 15.00 21.14 7.55
N SER A 37 15.25 19.81 7.65
CA SER A 37 16.52 19.29 8.15
C SER A 37 17.72 19.53 7.23
N ILE A 38 17.50 19.58 5.92
CA ILE A 38 18.58 19.72 4.92
C ILE A 38 18.76 21.16 4.44
N ARG A 39 17.83 22.07 4.77
CA ARG A 39 17.82 23.46 4.31
C ARG A 39 18.16 24.40 5.47
N ASP A 40 19.41 24.86 5.51
CA ASP A 40 19.87 25.80 6.53
C ASP A 40 19.31 27.22 6.26
N GLY A 41 18.21 27.57 6.93
CA GLY A 41 17.62 28.91 6.94
C GLY A 41 16.70 29.27 5.76
N ALA A 42 16.46 28.36 4.81
CA ALA A 42 15.55 28.61 3.68
C ALA A 42 14.08 28.28 4.05
N PRO A 43 13.08 29.11 3.65
CA PRO A 43 11.70 28.92 4.10
C PRO A 43 11.05 27.63 3.59
N VAL A 44 10.44 26.88 4.50
CA VAL A 44 9.56 25.74 4.24
C VAL A 44 8.14 26.18 4.56
N PHE A 45 7.22 26.02 3.60
CA PHE A 45 5.87 26.56 3.66
C PHE A 45 4.84 25.44 3.54
N LYS A 46 4.27 25.05 4.68
CA LYS A 46 3.19 24.05 4.78
C LYS A 46 1.85 24.72 4.50
N LEU A 47 1.18 24.32 3.42
CA LEU A 47 -0.08 24.95 3.01
C LEU A 47 -1.20 24.75 4.04
N LEU A 48 -1.26 23.59 4.69
CA LEU A 48 -2.29 23.29 5.69
C LEU A 48 -2.28 24.25 6.90
N ASP A 49 -1.11 24.76 7.31
CA ASP A 49 -1.00 25.72 8.41
C ASP A 49 -1.65 27.09 8.08
N HIS A 50 -2.01 27.29 6.82
CA HIS A 50 -2.64 28.51 6.31
C HIS A 50 -4.11 28.31 5.95
N ILE A 51 -4.69 27.16 6.31
CA ILE A 51 -6.11 26.87 6.20
C ILE A 51 -6.73 26.87 7.62
N PRO A 52 -7.90 27.48 7.85
CA PRO A 52 -8.54 27.51 9.18
C PRO A 52 -8.81 26.11 9.76
N ASP A 53 -8.65 25.96 11.09
CA ASP A 53 -8.56 24.70 11.86
C ASP A 53 -9.66 23.63 11.64
N ALA A 54 -10.83 23.96 11.09
CA ALA A 54 -11.85 22.94 10.76
C ALA A 54 -11.59 22.23 9.42
N ASP A 55 -10.82 22.85 8.54
CA ASP A 55 -10.48 22.37 7.20
C ASP A 55 -9.06 21.79 7.13
N ALA A 56 -8.26 21.93 8.20
CA ALA A 56 -6.87 21.47 8.27
C ALA A 56 -6.75 19.97 8.62
N GLU A 57 -7.78 19.38 9.21
CA GLU A 57 -7.84 17.93 9.48
C GLU A 57 -8.31 17.12 8.26
N GLU A 58 -8.99 17.76 7.31
CA GLU A 58 -9.58 17.11 6.14
C GLU A 58 -8.69 17.28 4.88
N PRO A 59 -8.20 16.17 4.28
CA PRO A 59 -7.46 16.23 3.02
C PRO A 59 -8.34 16.71 1.85
N TYR A 60 -7.72 17.07 0.72
CA TYR A 60 -8.38 17.42 -0.55
C TYR A 60 -9.13 18.77 -0.57
N PHE A 61 -8.79 19.71 0.32
CA PHE A 61 -9.31 21.09 0.35
C PHE A 61 -9.24 21.81 -1.01
N TRP A 62 -8.33 21.40 -1.89
CA TRP A 62 -8.17 22.00 -3.21
C TRP A 62 -9.34 21.72 -4.16
N LEU A 63 -10.24 20.80 -3.83
CA LEU A 63 -11.50 20.63 -4.57
C LEU A 63 -12.55 21.72 -4.28
N ASP A 64 -12.21 22.70 -3.43
CA ASP A 64 -12.90 23.99 -3.32
C ASP A 64 -12.00 25.10 -3.94
N PRO A 65 -12.35 25.64 -5.13
CA PRO A 65 -11.60 26.72 -5.78
C PRO A 65 -11.41 27.97 -4.93
N MET A 66 -12.31 28.25 -3.98
CA MET A 66 -12.19 29.42 -3.10
C MET A 66 -11.19 29.20 -1.97
N LYS A 67 -10.98 27.95 -1.54
CA LYS A 67 -9.87 27.61 -0.65
C LYS A 67 -8.54 27.74 -1.40
N VAL A 68 -8.48 27.30 -2.65
CA VAL A 68 -7.30 27.49 -3.52
C VAL A 68 -7.02 28.98 -3.75
N GLU A 69 -8.06 29.82 -3.92
CA GLU A 69 -7.88 31.26 -4.03
C GLU A 69 -7.18 31.82 -2.79
N LYS A 70 -7.69 31.52 -1.58
CA LYS A 70 -7.08 31.99 -0.33
C LYS A 70 -5.61 31.53 -0.19
N LEU A 71 -5.34 30.27 -0.52
CA LEU A 71 -3.97 29.72 -0.48
C LEU A 71 -3.06 30.36 -1.52
N SER A 72 -3.56 30.71 -2.70
CA SER A 72 -2.75 31.39 -3.72
C SER A 72 -2.25 32.75 -3.24
N TRP A 73 -3.04 33.47 -2.44
CA TRP A 73 -2.61 34.71 -1.79
C TRP A 73 -1.55 34.45 -0.71
N LYS A 74 -1.63 33.34 0.01
CA LYS A 74 -0.64 32.94 1.01
C LYS A 74 0.69 32.51 0.38
N ILE A 75 0.63 31.79 -0.73
CA ILE A 75 1.81 31.51 -1.55
C ILE A 75 2.43 32.81 -2.08
N THR A 76 1.60 33.77 -2.51
CA THR A 76 2.08 35.09 -2.98
C THR A 76 2.82 35.85 -1.89
N GLU A 77 2.31 35.82 -0.66
CA GLU A 77 2.94 36.42 0.53
C GLU A 77 4.32 35.78 0.77
N ALA A 78 4.40 34.45 0.78
CA ALA A 78 5.64 33.71 0.97
C ALA A 78 6.67 34.00 -0.14
N LEU A 79 6.25 33.98 -1.41
CA LEU A 79 7.13 34.30 -2.55
C LEU A 79 7.62 35.74 -2.51
N SER A 80 6.78 36.69 -2.10
CA SER A 80 7.16 38.10 -2.00
C SER A 80 8.15 38.38 -0.86
N GLN A 81 8.17 37.54 0.18
CA GLN A 81 9.18 37.62 1.24
C GLN A 81 10.55 37.10 0.78
N VAL A 82 10.56 36.03 -0.01
CA VAL A 82 11.79 35.42 -0.55
C VAL A 82 12.37 36.23 -1.72
N ASP A 83 11.51 36.76 -2.59
CA ASP A 83 11.90 37.59 -3.74
C ASP A 83 11.09 38.91 -3.79
N PRO A 84 11.46 39.91 -2.97
CA PRO A 84 10.77 41.19 -2.93
C PRO A 84 10.83 41.97 -4.25
N GLY A 85 11.86 41.72 -5.08
CA GLY A 85 12.04 42.40 -6.36
C GLY A 85 10.95 42.06 -7.38
N ASN A 86 10.34 40.88 -7.26
CA ASN A 86 9.25 40.41 -8.13
C ASN A 86 7.86 40.42 -7.48
N ALA A 87 7.72 40.97 -6.26
CA ALA A 87 6.46 40.98 -5.51
C ALA A 87 5.25 41.51 -6.29
N GLU A 88 5.42 42.61 -7.05
CA GLU A 88 4.33 43.17 -7.88
C GLU A 88 3.87 42.20 -8.99
N ASN A 89 4.79 41.40 -9.53
CA ASN A 89 4.47 40.41 -10.55
C ASN A 89 3.67 39.25 -9.94
N TYR A 90 4.06 38.77 -8.76
CA TYR A 90 3.31 37.73 -8.05
C TYR A 90 1.88 38.21 -7.72
N ILE A 91 1.73 39.42 -7.16
CA ILE A 91 0.41 39.99 -6.85
C ILE A 91 -0.46 40.11 -8.10
N ARG A 92 0.10 40.56 -9.24
CA ARG A 92 -0.62 40.68 -10.51
C ARG A 92 -1.08 39.32 -11.03
N ASN A 93 -0.20 38.32 -11.00
CA ASN A 93 -0.51 36.96 -11.44
C ASN A 93 -1.59 36.32 -10.57
N THR A 94 -1.50 36.48 -9.25
CA THR A 94 -2.48 35.93 -8.30
C THR A 94 -3.84 36.59 -8.44
N ARG A 95 -3.90 37.89 -8.73
CA ARG A 95 -5.16 38.58 -9.05
C ARG A 95 -5.82 37.97 -10.30
N ALA A 96 -5.06 37.83 -11.39
CA ALA A 96 -5.57 37.22 -12.62
C ALA A 96 -5.97 35.75 -12.43
N PHE A 97 -5.26 35.00 -11.58
CA PHE A 97 -5.63 33.63 -11.24
C PHE A 97 -6.90 33.56 -10.38
N SER A 98 -7.04 34.47 -9.40
CA SER A 98 -8.23 34.58 -8.55
C SER A 98 -9.50 34.85 -9.36
N GLU A 99 -9.42 35.71 -10.39
CA GLU A 99 -10.53 35.95 -11.32
C GLU A 99 -10.96 34.66 -12.03
N LYS A 100 -10.00 33.87 -12.55
CA LYS A 100 -10.28 32.57 -13.17
C LYS A 100 -10.89 31.56 -12.19
N LEU A 101 -10.45 31.54 -10.93
CA LEU A 101 -10.99 30.65 -9.90
C LEU A 101 -12.44 31.01 -9.55
N ARG A 102 -12.77 32.30 -9.47
CA ARG A 102 -14.15 32.76 -9.23
C ARG A 102 -15.07 32.49 -10.42
N GLU A 103 -14.58 32.66 -11.64
CA GLU A 103 -15.30 32.27 -12.85
C GLU A 103 -15.54 30.76 -12.90
N LEU A 104 -14.52 29.96 -12.57
CA LEU A 104 -14.64 28.52 -12.45
C LEU A 104 -15.67 28.14 -11.39
N ASP A 105 -15.58 28.72 -10.20
CA ASP A 105 -16.51 28.47 -9.10
C ASP A 105 -17.97 28.74 -9.47
N ALA A 106 -18.24 29.90 -10.06
CA ALA A 106 -19.58 30.26 -10.54
C ALA A 106 -20.08 29.30 -11.63
N TRP A 107 -19.19 28.87 -12.53
CA TRP A 107 -19.51 27.87 -13.54
C TRP A 107 -19.84 26.50 -12.91
N ILE A 108 -19.07 26.04 -11.92
CA ILE A 108 -19.34 24.78 -11.21
C ILE A 108 -20.69 24.85 -10.51
N MET A 109 -20.95 25.94 -9.76
CA MET A 109 -22.23 26.16 -9.08
C MET A 109 -23.41 26.11 -10.05
N SER A 110 -23.27 26.73 -11.23
CA SER A 110 -24.30 26.68 -12.28
C SER A 110 -24.53 25.26 -12.80
N ARG A 111 -23.45 24.49 -13.05
CA ARG A 111 -23.55 23.13 -13.60
C ARG A 111 -24.11 22.14 -12.57
N VAL A 112 -23.63 22.18 -11.33
CA VAL A 112 -24.15 21.34 -10.23
C VAL A 112 -25.61 21.70 -9.90
N GLY A 113 -26.00 22.96 -10.10
CA GLY A 113 -27.39 23.41 -9.99
C GLY A 113 -28.37 22.69 -10.92
N GLU A 114 -27.90 22.10 -12.02
CA GLU A 114 -28.72 21.32 -12.96
C GLU A 114 -29.11 19.94 -12.39
N ILE A 115 -28.41 19.45 -11.36
CA ILE A 115 -28.68 18.15 -10.73
C ILE A 115 -29.94 18.24 -9.87
N PRO A 116 -30.96 17.37 -10.10
CA PRO A 116 -32.14 17.30 -9.25
C PRO A 116 -31.78 17.03 -7.78
N PRO A 117 -32.40 17.68 -6.78
CA PRO A 117 -32.05 17.52 -5.36
C PRO A 117 -32.02 16.07 -4.88
N GLU A 118 -32.92 15.23 -5.37
CA GLU A 118 -33.00 13.80 -5.06
C GLU A 118 -31.82 12.98 -5.58
N LYS A 119 -31.09 13.49 -6.58
CA LYS A 119 -29.91 12.82 -7.16
C LYS A 119 -28.58 13.31 -6.57
N ARG A 120 -28.61 14.17 -5.54
CA ARG A 120 -27.39 14.82 -4.99
C ARG A 120 -26.62 14.01 -3.95
N LYS A 121 -27.05 12.79 -3.68
CA LYS A 121 -26.41 11.87 -2.75
C LYS A 121 -25.49 10.91 -3.48
N ILE A 122 -24.20 10.94 -3.13
CA ILE A 122 -23.13 10.23 -3.83
C ILE A 122 -22.29 9.42 -2.84
N ILE A 123 -21.55 8.44 -3.36
CA ILE A 123 -20.49 7.72 -2.65
C ILE A 123 -19.19 7.86 -3.46
N SER A 124 -18.06 7.86 -2.77
CA SER A 124 -16.73 7.81 -3.36
C SER A 124 -15.91 6.71 -2.73
N VAL A 125 -14.75 6.35 -3.32
CA VAL A 125 -13.92 5.29 -2.73
C VAL A 125 -13.31 5.77 -1.42
N ARG A 126 -12.85 7.02 -1.40
CA ARG A 126 -12.30 7.70 -0.24
C ARG A 126 -13.13 8.92 0.13
N ASP A 127 -12.87 9.50 1.30
CA ASP A 127 -13.41 10.81 1.67
C ASP A 127 -12.69 11.94 0.92
N THR A 128 -12.84 11.97 -0.41
CA THR A 128 -12.14 12.90 -1.30
C THR A 128 -13.03 14.05 -1.73
N LEU A 129 -14.34 13.80 -1.89
CA LEU A 129 -15.29 14.75 -2.48
C LEU A 129 -15.99 15.64 -1.45
N SER A 130 -15.73 15.51 -0.16
CA SER A 130 -16.48 16.24 0.88
C SER A 130 -16.40 17.75 0.76
N HIS A 131 -15.25 18.33 0.44
CA HIS A 131 -15.14 19.78 0.22
C HIS A 131 -15.89 20.25 -1.03
N PHE A 132 -15.84 19.48 -2.12
CA PHE A 132 -16.60 19.76 -3.33
C PHE A 132 -18.11 19.69 -3.03
N ALA A 133 -18.54 18.63 -2.34
CA ALA A 133 -19.92 18.36 -2.03
C ALA A 133 -20.52 19.44 -1.11
N SER A 134 -19.84 19.76 -0.01
CA SER A 134 -20.24 20.81 0.93
C SER A 134 -20.42 22.17 0.25
N ARG A 135 -19.51 22.53 -0.66
CA ARG A 135 -19.57 23.81 -1.38
C ARG A 135 -20.71 23.89 -2.40
N TYR A 136 -20.91 22.84 -3.18
CA TYR A 136 -21.83 22.87 -4.33
C TYR A 136 -23.19 22.22 -4.04
N GLY A 137 -23.42 21.78 -2.79
CA GLY A 137 -24.71 21.25 -2.34
C GLY A 137 -24.96 19.81 -2.74
N LEU A 138 -23.91 18.98 -2.77
CA LEU A 138 -24.00 17.52 -2.82
C LEU A 138 -23.78 16.94 -1.41
N GLU A 139 -24.14 15.68 -1.23
CA GLU A 139 -23.94 14.95 0.03
C GLU A 139 -23.16 13.66 -0.24
N VAL A 140 -22.00 13.51 0.41
CA VAL A 140 -21.26 12.25 0.42
C VAL A 140 -21.84 11.37 1.52
N VAL A 141 -22.58 10.33 1.15
CA VAL A 141 -23.26 9.42 2.09
C VAL A 141 -22.26 8.48 2.77
N GLY A 142 -21.14 8.19 2.12
CA GLY A 142 -20.06 7.42 2.71
C GLY A 142 -18.95 7.14 1.72
N TYR A 143 -17.95 6.42 2.21
CA TYR A 143 -16.76 6.01 1.47
C TYR A 143 -16.36 4.59 1.88
N VAL A 144 -15.62 3.91 0.99
CA VAL A 144 -15.18 2.52 1.21
C VAL A 144 -13.95 2.46 2.13
N THR A 145 -13.02 3.41 2.00
CA THR A 145 -11.81 3.47 2.82
C THR A 145 -11.48 4.90 3.24
N ALA A 146 -10.90 5.06 4.43
CA ALA A 146 -10.51 6.36 4.96
C ALA A 146 -9.14 6.85 4.42
N TYR A 147 -8.30 5.97 3.84
CA TYR A 147 -6.92 6.30 3.45
C TYR A 147 -6.53 5.69 2.10
N ALA A 148 -5.66 6.36 1.33
CA ALA A 148 -5.00 5.77 0.16
C ALA A 148 -4.05 4.63 0.55
N GLY A 149 -3.75 3.70 -0.35
CA GLY A 149 -2.71 2.69 -0.15
C GLY A 149 -3.08 1.60 0.88
N THR A 150 -3.13 0.37 0.39
CA THR A 150 -3.14 -0.89 1.15
C THR A 150 -4.09 -0.95 2.35
N TYR A 151 -5.42 -1.03 2.14
CA TYR A 151 -6.29 -1.80 3.05
C TYR A 151 -7.56 -2.25 2.32
N GLU A 152 -7.79 -3.56 2.34
CA GLU A 152 -9.07 -4.18 2.00
C GLU A 152 -10.12 -3.69 3.02
N PRO A 153 -11.26 -3.11 2.59
CA PRO A 153 -12.25 -2.61 3.53
C PRO A 153 -12.77 -3.77 4.38
N GLN A 154 -12.86 -3.58 5.69
CA GLN A 154 -13.39 -4.63 6.57
C GLN A 154 -14.82 -4.96 6.13
N SER A 155 -15.15 -6.24 6.00
CA SER A 155 -16.46 -6.68 5.49
C SER A 155 -17.64 -6.02 6.21
N LYS A 156 -17.48 -5.73 7.52
CA LYS A 156 -18.47 -5.00 8.32
C LYS A 156 -18.69 -3.55 7.83
N SER A 157 -17.61 -2.82 7.54
CA SER A 157 -17.68 -1.44 7.05
C SER A 157 -18.33 -1.35 5.67
N VAL A 158 -18.08 -2.34 4.82
CA VAL A 158 -18.72 -2.47 3.51
C VAL A 158 -20.23 -2.68 3.65
N THR A 159 -20.66 -3.60 4.52
CA THR A 159 -22.09 -3.84 4.78
C THR A 159 -22.79 -2.61 5.37
N GLU A 160 -22.16 -1.91 6.31
CA GLU A 160 -22.71 -0.67 6.88
C GLU A 160 -22.83 0.46 5.84
N LEU A 161 -21.85 0.59 4.94
CA LEU A 161 -21.92 1.50 3.80
C LEU A 161 -23.06 1.11 2.87
N ALA A 162 -23.21 -0.18 2.60
CA ALA A 162 -24.24 -0.69 1.70
C ALA A 162 -25.65 -0.40 2.23
N ASP A 163 -25.90 -0.71 3.50
CA ASP A 163 -27.17 -0.42 4.18
C ASP A 163 -27.51 1.07 4.16
N ARG A 164 -26.50 1.94 4.41
CA ARG A 164 -26.66 3.39 4.35
C ARG A 164 -26.94 3.87 2.93
N ALA A 165 -26.23 3.36 1.93
CA ALA A 165 -26.39 3.75 0.54
C ALA A 165 -27.81 3.47 0.03
N VAL A 166 -28.34 2.29 0.36
CA VAL A 166 -29.72 1.87 0.02
C VAL A 166 -30.74 2.74 0.76
N LYS A 167 -30.54 2.95 2.07
CA LYS A 167 -31.45 3.75 2.90
C LYS A 167 -31.53 5.21 2.45
N GLU A 168 -30.38 5.80 2.12
CA GLU A 168 -30.27 7.20 1.75
C GLU A 168 -30.56 7.45 0.26
N GLN A 169 -30.75 6.39 -0.53
CA GLN A 169 -31.01 6.43 -1.98
C GLN A 169 -29.89 7.10 -2.77
N VAL A 170 -28.66 6.62 -2.57
CA VAL A 170 -27.48 7.09 -3.31
C VAL A 170 -27.70 6.88 -4.81
N SER A 171 -27.29 7.88 -5.59
CA SER A 171 -27.47 7.86 -7.04
C SER A 171 -26.32 7.21 -7.78
N ILE A 172 -25.07 7.56 -7.44
CA ILE A 172 -23.87 7.14 -8.17
C ILE A 172 -22.70 6.94 -7.21
N PHE A 173 -21.84 5.96 -7.55
CA PHE A 173 -20.57 5.70 -6.91
C PHE A 173 -19.44 6.23 -7.80
N PHE A 174 -18.69 7.23 -7.35
CA PHE A 174 -17.52 7.74 -8.06
C PHE A 174 -16.22 7.02 -7.70
N ILE A 175 -15.42 6.70 -8.72
CA ILE A 175 -14.08 6.11 -8.60
C ILE A 175 -13.03 7.15 -9.01
N GLU A 176 -12.09 7.42 -8.12
CA GLU A 176 -10.97 8.32 -8.34
C GLU A 176 -10.04 7.77 -9.43
N TYR A 177 -9.42 8.67 -10.19
CA TYR A 177 -8.49 8.31 -11.27
C TYR A 177 -7.33 7.47 -10.75
N GLU A 178 -6.80 7.84 -9.58
CA GLU A 178 -5.69 7.17 -8.91
C GLU A 178 -6.03 5.74 -8.51
N GLU A 179 -7.32 5.44 -8.24
CA GLU A 179 -7.81 4.12 -7.85
C GLU A 179 -8.37 3.32 -9.02
N SER A 180 -8.57 3.95 -10.19
CA SER A 180 -9.18 3.31 -11.36
C SER A 180 -8.31 2.19 -11.96
N ALA A 181 -7.03 2.10 -11.59
CA ALA A 181 -6.08 1.07 -12.01
C ALA A 181 -5.57 0.19 -10.86
N THR A 182 -6.17 0.27 -9.68
CA THR A 182 -5.78 -0.51 -8.50
C THR A 182 -6.74 -1.68 -8.26
N THR A 183 -6.36 -2.63 -7.40
CA THR A 183 -7.23 -3.73 -6.98
C THR A 183 -8.47 -3.24 -6.24
N LEU A 184 -8.46 -1.99 -5.76
CA LEU A 184 -9.59 -1.38 -5.06
C LEU A 184 -10.79 -1.14 -5.99
N ARG A 185 -10.54 -0.96 -7.29
CA ARG A 185 -11.60 -0.88 -8.31
C ARG A 185 -12.54 -2.09 -8.27
N GLU A 186 -12.00 -3.31 -8.24
CA GLU A 186 -12.80 -4.54 -8.26
C GLU A 186 -13.66 -4.66 -6.99
N VAL A 187 -13.12 -4.23 -5.85
CA VAL A 187 -13.87 -4.16 -4.59
C VAL A 187 -15.02 -3.16 -4.70
N VAL A 188 -14.75 -1.97 -5.23
CA VAL A 188 -15.75 -0.91 -5.41
C VAL A 188 -16.87 -1.35 -6.36
N GLU A 189 -16.53 -1.96 -7.49
CA GLU A 189 -17.50 -2.53 -8.43
C GLU A 189 -18.39 -3.58 -7.73
N THR A 190 -17.81 -4.41 -6.89
CA THR A 190 -18.56 -5.42 -6.11
C THR A 190 -19.54 -4.78 -5.12
N VAL A 191 -19.11 -3.74 -4.40
CA VAL A 191 -19.98 -3.00 -3.48
C VAL A 191 -21.10 -2.31 -4.24
N ALA A 192 -20.78 -1.69 -5.38
CA ALA A 192 -21.74 -1.00 -6.24
C ALA A 192 -22.82 -1.96 -6.79
N ASP A 193 -22.41 -3.17 -7.19
CA ASP A 193 -23.33 -4.24 -7.61
C ASP A 193 -24.25 -4.68 -6.45
N GLU A 194 -23.74 -4.80 -5.23
CA GLU A 194 -24.52 -5.19 -4.05
C GLU A 194 -25.61 -4.16 -3.70
N ILE A 195 -25.30 -2.86 -3.83
CA ILE A 195 -26.25 -1.77 -3.59
C ILE A 195 -27.03 -1.34 -4.83
N ASN A 196 -26.78 -1.95 -5.98
CA ASN A 196 -27.40 -1.62 -7.27
C ASN A 196 -27.26 -0.13 -7.63
N VAL A 197 -26.03 0.38 -7.54
CA VAL A 197 -25.63 1.75 -7.90
C VAL A 197 -24.60 1.67 -9.02
N GLU A 198 -24.68 2.59 -9.99
CA GLU A 198 -23.70 2.65 -11.08
C GLU A 198 -22.39 3.30 -10.65
N THR A 199 -21.28 2.78 -11.15
CA THR A 199 -19.94 3.35 -10.95
C THR A 199 -19.56 4.29 -12.08
N VAL A 200 -18.96 5.42 -11.74
CA VAL A 200 -18.39 6.37 -12.70
C VAL A 200 -16.95 6.66 -12.34
N GLU A 201 -16.05 6.37 -13.27
CA GLU A 201 -14.60 6.51 -13.10
C GLU A 201 -14.07 7.89 -13.50
N PHE A 202 -12.78 8.08 -13.27
CA PHE A 202 -12.00 9.24 -13.69
C PHE A 202 -12.38 10.55 -12.99
N ILE A 203 -12.64 10.49 -11.68
CA ILE A 203 -12.58 11.68 -10.83
C ILE A 203 -11.14 11.96 -10.43
N TYR A 204 -10.58 13.07 -10.90
CA TYR A 204 -9.18 13.44 -10.68
C TYR A 204 -9.01 14.15 -9.34
N ILE A 205 -8.19 13.61 -8.43
CA ILE A 205 -8.05 14.19 -7.09
C ILE A 205 -6.64 14.74 -6.87
N GLU A 206 -5.61 13.90 -7.00
CA GLU A 206 -4.25 14.20 -6.54
C GLU A 206 -3.31 14.51 -7.70
N SER A 207 -3.59 13.94 -8.88
CA SER A 207 -2.72 14.03 -10.05
C SER A 207 -3.39 14.71 -11.25
N LEU A 208 -2.61 15.58 -11.91
CA LEU A 208 -2.92 16.02 -13.27
C LEU A 208 -2.64 14.88 -14.25
N ALA A 209 -3.46 14.78 -15.30
CA ALA A 209 -3.29 13.78 -16.35
C ALA A 209 -3.23 14.44 -17.74
N PRO A 210 -2.07 15.02 -18.14
CA PRO A 210 -1.91 15.69 -19.42
C PRO A 210 -2.28 14.83 -20.64
N GLN A 211 -2.09 13.51 -20.54
CA GLN A 211 -2.49 12.51 -21.53
C GLN A 211 -4.01 12.42 -21.73
N HIS A 212 -4.80 12.81 -20.73
CA HIS A 212 -6.26 12.85 -20.77
C HIS A 212 -6.82 14.28 -20.92
N GLY A 213 -5.94 15.24 -21.25
CA GLY A 213 -6.29 16.65 -21.42
C GLY A 213 -6.38 17.44 -20.11
N VAL A 214 -6.13 16.82 -18.95
CA VAL A 214 -6.13 17.47 -17.63
C VAL A 214 -4.73 18.02 -17.36
N ARG A 215 -4.47 19.25 -17.83
CA ARG A 215 -3.13 19.87 -17.77
C ARG A 215 -2.98 20.90 -16.67
N THR A 216 -4.09 21.43 -16.18
CA THR A 216 -4.13 22.46 -15.14
C THR A 216 -5.17 22.11 -14.09
N TYR A 217 -5.07 22.77 -12.94
CA TYR A 217 -6.09 22.69 -11.88
C TYR A 217 -7.50 23.05 -12.40
N ILE A 218 -7.59 24.06 -13.28
CA ILE A 218 -8.88 24.46 -13.87
C ILE A 218 -9.45 23.34 -14.74
N ASP A 219 -8.61 22.67 -15.55
CA ASP A 219 -9.04 21.52 -16.36
C ASP A 219 -9.51 20.36 -15.49
N LEU A 220 -8.81 20.10 -14.38
CA LEU A 220 -9.16 19.07 -13.40
C LEU A 220 -10.56 19.33 -12.84
N MET A 221 -10.81 20.54 -12.33
CA MET A 221 -12.10 20.92 -11.76
C MET A 221 -13.23 20.90 -12.79
N ARG A 222 -12.96 21.36 -14.02
CA ARG A 222 -13.94 21.30 -15.12
C ARG A 222 -14.30 19.87 -15.48
N ARG A 223 -13.28 19.01 -15.64
CA ARG A 223 -13.48 17.59 -15.98
C ARG A 223 -14.27 16.87 -14.89
N ASN A 224 -13.91 17.04 -13.63
CA ASN A 224 -14.64 16.44 -12.51
C ASN A 224 -16.10 16.92 -12.47
N THR A 225 -16.33 18.22 -12.64
CA THR A 225 -17.69 18.78 -12.64
C THR A 225 -18.53 18.23 -13.79
N GLU A 226 -17.97 18.14 -14.99
CA GLU A 226 -18.66 17.54 -16.14
C GLU A 226 -18.98 16.07 -15.89
N THR A 227 -18.04 15.29 -15.38
CA THR A 227 -18.25 13.88 -15.04
C THR A 227 -19.38 13.73 -14.01
N ILE A 228 -19.32 14.49 -12.90
CA ILE A 228 -20.33 14.43 -11.83
C ILE A 228 -21.70 14.85 -12.34
N VAL A 229 -21.79 15.97 -13.06
CA VAL A 229 -23.07 16.50 -13.54
C VAL A 229 -23.67 15.59 -14.60
N ASN A 230 -22.89 15.12 -15.58
CA ASN A 230 -23.40 14.22 -16.61
C ASN A 230 -23.90 12.91 -15.99
N ALA A 231 -23.15 12.36 -15.05
CA ALA A 231 -23.52 11.15 -14.33
C ALA A 231 -24.85 11.34 -13.59
N LEU A 232 -25.00 12.42 -12.83
CA LEU A 232 -26.18 12.65 -11.99
C LEU A 232 -27.39 13.26 -12.73
N THR A 233 -27.23 13.74 -13.96
CA THR A 233 -28.33 14.30 -14.76
C THR A 233 -28.87 13.33 -15.80
N GLN A 234 -28.01 12.48 -16.37
CA GLN A 234 -28.47 11.43 -17.28
C GLN A 234 -29.23 10.38 -16.47
N ASP A 235 -30.38 9.94 -16.98
CA ASP A 235 -30.92 8.63 -16.60
C ASP A 235 -30.03 7.60 -17.29
N LEU A 236 -28.86 7.36 -16.70
CA LEU A 236 -28.06 6.22 -17.08
C LEU A 236 -28.95 4.99 -16.91
N ASP A 237 -28.93 4.10 -17.90
CA ASP A 237 -29.71 2.86 -17.88
C ASP A 237 -29.30 2.07 -16.64
N LYS A 238 -30.04 2.26 -15.53
CA LYS A 238 -29.82 1.53 -14.29
C LYS A 238 -29.71 0.07 -14.68
N PRO A 239 -28.60 -0.63 -14.35
CA PRO A 239 -28.47 -2.04 -14.70
C PRO A 239 -29.74 -2.75 -14.26
N SER A 240 -30.40 -3.39 -15.22
CA SER A 240 -31.71 -3.99 -15.03
C SER A 240 -31.64 -4.89 -13.80
N VAL A 241 -32.45 -4.56 -12.78
CA VAL A 241 -32.59 -5.28 -11.52
C VAL A 241 -32.50 -6.78 -11.79
N LYS A 242 -31.33 -7.38 -11.53
CA LYS A 242 -31.34 -8.80 -11.20
C LYS A 242 -32.11 -8.83 -9.90
N GLN A 243 -33.35 -9.28 -9.99
CA GLN A 243 -34.13 -9.64 -8.82
C GLN A 243 -33.32 -10.73 -8.10
N THR A 244 -32.41 -10.34 -7.21
CA THR A 244 -31.89 -11.22 -6.18
C THR A 244 -32.93 -11.30 -5.08
N THR A 245 -34.15 -11.66 -5.48
CA THR A 245 -35.12 -12.25 -4.59
C THR A 245 -34.73 -13.73 -4.53
N GLN A 246 -34.36 -14.19 -3.34
CA GLN A 246 -33.99 -15.57 -2.95
C GLN A 246 -32.50 -15.93 -3.03
N SER A 247 -31.78 -15.73 -1.93
CA SER A 247 -31.61 -16.81 -0.96
C SER A 247 -30.87 -16.33 0.29
N ILE A 248 -31.50 -16.50 1.43
CA ILE A 248 -30.88 -16.41 2.75
C ILE A 248 -29.84 -17.55 2.81
N PHE A 249 -28.56 -17.21 2.58
CA PHE A 249 -27.33 -18.05 2.63
C PHE A 249 -27.35 -19.43 1.92
N PRO A 250 -26.53 -19.62 0.86
CA PRO A 250 -25.89 -20.94 0.67
C PRO A 250 -24.58 -20.91 -0.16
N ILE A 251 -23.41 -21.15 0.44
CA ILE A 251 -22.11 -21.47 -0.21
C ILE A 251 -21.49 -20.46 -1.20
N ASN A 252 -22.28 -19.68 -1.94
CA ASN A 252 -21.83 -18.73 -2.95
C ASN A 252 -21.07 -17.56 -2.32
N LEU A 253 -21.46 -17.10 -1.13
CA LEU A 253 -20.70 -16.10 -0.36
C LEU A 253 -19.30 -16.60 0.03
N LEU A 254 -19.13 -17.91 0.26
CA LEU A 254 -17.82 -18.51 0.50
C LEU A 254 -17.00 -18.67 -0.79
N LEU A 255 -17.67 -18.85 -1.94
CA LEU A 255 -17.04 -19.08 -3.24
C LEU A 255 -16.79 -17.80 -4.04
N GLU A 256 -17.42 -16.71 -3.65
CA GLU A 256 -17.35 -15.41 -4.31
C GLU A 256 -15.95 -14.78 -4.28
N PRO A 257 -15.21 -14.81 -3.14
CA PRO A 257 -13.80 -14.40 -3.14
C PRO A 257 -12.93 -15.21 -4.11
N PHE A 258 -13.26 -16.49 -4.36
CA PHE A 258 -12.49 -17.35 -5.26
C PHE A 258 -12.76 -17.11 -6.75
N LYS A 259 -13.70 -16.22 -7.11
CA LYS A 259 -13.92 -15.83 -8.51
C LYS A 259 -12.84 -14.86 -9.01
N TYR A 260 -12.24 -14.07 -8.12
CA TYR A 260 -11.25 -13.06 -8.48
C TYR A 260 -9.88 -13.66 -8.77
N GLU A 261 -9.22 -13.19 -9.84
CA GLU A 261 -7.91 -13.72 -10.27
C GLU A 261 -6.81 -13.48 -9.23
N PHE A 262 -6.84 -12.35 -8.50
CA PHE A 262 -5.86 -12.10 -7.43
C PHE A 262 -6.02 -13.09 -6.27
N MET A 263 -7.26 -13.39 -5.86
CA MET A 263 -7.52 -14.36 -4.80
C MET A 263 -7.13 -15.78 -5.22
N GLN A 264 -7.37 -16.15 -6.49
CA GLN A 264 -6.91 -17.43 -7.03
C GLN A 264 -5.38 -17.53 -7.02
N ARG A 265 -4.66 -16.48 -7.43
CA ARG A 265 -3.19 -16.43 -7.40
C ARG A 265 -2.65 -16.52 -5.97
N GLY A 266 -3.23 -15.75 -5.05
CA GLY A 266 -2.90 -15.79 -3.62
C GLY A 266 -3.11 -17.19 -3.04
N LEU A 267 -4.27 -17.80 -3.31
CA LEU A 267 -4.59 -19.16 -2.85
C LEU A 267 -3.61 -20.20 -3.39
N VAL A 268 -3.30 -20.19 -4.69
CA VAL A 268 -2.37 -21.14 -5.30
C VAL A 268 -0.97 -20.97 -4.69
N THR A 269 -0.52 -19.73 -4.53
CA THR A 269 0.78 -19.42 -3.93
C THR A 269 0.84 -19.93 -2.48
N LEU A 270 -0.18 -19.62 -1.67
CA LEU A 270 -0.28 -20.05 -0.29
C LEU A 270 -0.33 -21.57 -0.16
N LEU A 271 -1.09 -22.26 -1.02
CA LEU A 271 -1.19 -23.72 -1.00
C LEU A 271 0.17 -24.38 -1.23
N PHE A 272 0.94 -23.90 -2.20
CA PHE A 272 2.29 -24.41 -2.46
C PHE A 272 3.24 -24.15 -1.29
N VAL A 273 3.20 -22.95 -0.73
CA VAL A 273 4.00 -22.56 0.43
C VAL A 273 3.68 -23.46 1.63
N VAL A 274 2.40 -23.66 1.96
CA VAL A 274 1.96 -24.50 3.08
C VAL A 274 2.41 -25.95 2.91
N VAL A 275 2.33 -26.52 1.70
CA VAL A 275 2.78 -27.89 1.45
C VAL A 275 4.28 -28.04 1.67
N ALA A 276 5.08 -27.10 1.18
CA ALA A 276 6.53 -27.12 1.41
C ALA A 276 6.89 -26.88 2.88
N ALA A 277 6.22 -25.95 3.55
CA ALA A 277 6.39 -25.66 4.97
C ALA A 277 6.06 -26.89 5.82
N ALA A 278 4.96 -27.58 5.54
CA ALA A 278 4.57 -28.81 6.24
C ALA A 278 5.62 -29.91 6.06
N LEU A 279 6.17 -30.05 4.84
CA LEU A 279 7.16 -31.06 4.54
C LEU A 279 8.50 -30.78 5.22
N VAL A 280 9.01 -29.55 5.18
CA VAL A 280 10.26 -29.16 5.85
C VAL A 280 10.08 -29.11 7.37
N GLY A 281 8.96 -28.56 7.84
CA GLY A 281 8.61 -28.40 9.25
C GLY A 281 8.46 -29.74 9.98
N SER A 282 7.96 -30.79 9.32
CA SER A 282 7.87 -32.13 9.91
C SER A 282 9.23 -32.66 10.38
N PHE A 283 10.30 -32.42 9.61
CA PHE A 283 11.66 -32.80 10.00
C PHE A 283 12.21 -31.93 11.14
N ALA A 284 11.89 -30.63 11.14
CA ALA A 284 12.27 -29.72 12.21
C ALA A 284 11.64 -30.13 13.55
N VAL A 285 10.35 -30.47 13.55
CA VAL A 285 9.62 -30.93 14.75
C VAL A 285 10.20 -32.23 15.30
N LEU A 286 10.49 -33.22 14.44
CA LEU A 286 11.11 -34.48 14.87
C LEU A 286 12.47 -34.29 15.56
N ARG A 287 13.14 -33.17 15.28
CA ARG A 287 14.41 -32.81 15.90
C ARG A 287 14.29 -31.91 17.13
N GLY A 288 13.07 -31.58 17.54
CA GLY A 288 12.81 -30.68 18.66
C GLY A 288 13.06 -29.21 18.35
N TRP A 289 13.11 -28.83 17.08
CA TRP A 289 13.33 -27.44 16.65
C TRP A 289 12.03 -26.64 16.61
N ALA A 290 11.40 -26.45 17.77
CA ALA A 290 10.08 -25.83 17.86
C ALA A 290 10.02 -24.36 17.37
N ILE A 291 11.16 -23.65 17.33
CA ILE A 291 11.25 -22.19 17.02
C ILE A 291 12.01 -21.93 15.70
N PHE A 292 12.32 -22.97 14.91
CA PHE A 292 13.21 -22.83 13.75
C PHE A 292 12.60 -22.05 12.58
N GLY A 293 11.30 -22.21 12.32
CA GLY A 293 10.61 -21.46 11.27
C GLY A 293 10.56 -19.96 11.55
N ASP A 294 10.29 -19.60 12.80
CA ASP A 294 10.21 -18.21 13.27
C ASP A 294 11.57 -17.50 13.18
N ALA A 295 12.64 -18.20 13.58
CA ALA A 295 14.01 -17.68 13.51
C ALA A 295 14.51 -17.43 12.08
N LEU A 296 14.07 -18.22 11.11
CA LEU A 296 14.43 -18.04 9.71
C LEU A 296 13.67 -16.89 9.05
N ALA A 297 12.39 -16.69 9.40
CA ALA A 297 11.58 -15.57 8.92
C ALA A 297 12.20 -14.23 9.37
N HIS A 298 12.43 -14.08 10.68
CA HIS A 298 13.03 -12.86 11.25
C HIS A 298 14.50 -12.68 10.86
N GLY A 299 15.24 -13.76 10.62
CA GLY A 299 16.59 -13.70 10.05
C GLY A 299 16.61 -13.25 8.60
N GLY A 300 15.58 -13.58 7.81
CA GLY A 300 15.41 -13.15 6.42
C GLY A 300 15.18 -11.64 6.31
N VAL A 301 14.42 -11.04 7.23
CA VAL A 301 14.11 -9.60 7.25
C VAL A 301 15.38 -8.74 7.26
N ALA A 302 16.38 -9.10 8.05
CA ALA A 302 17.66 -8.38 8.06
C ALA A 302 18.35 -8.38 6.68
N GLY A 303 18.25 -9.49 5.96
CA GLY A 303 18.75 -9.62 4.60
C GLY A 303 17.97 -8.81 3.58
N LEU A 304 16.65 -8.76 3.75
CA LEU A 304 15.75 -7.96 2.91
C LEU A 304 16.05 -6.47 3.03
N VAL A 305 16.17 -5.97 4.27
CA VAL A 305 16.51 -4.58 4.57
C VAL A 305 17.92 -4.24 4.04
N MET A 306 18.87 -5.15 4.16
CA MET A 306 20.21 -4.97 3.58
C MET A 306 20.21 -4.98 2.04
N ALA A 307 19.38 -5.82 1.41
CA ALA A 307 19.24 -5.83 -0.05
C ALA A 307 18.68 -4.51 -0.57
N TYR A 308 17.71 -3.94 0.14
CA TYR A 308 17.20 -2.60 -0.13
C TYR A 308 18.32 -1.56 -0.16
N LEU A 309 19.18 -1.53 0.87
CA LEU A 309 20.29 -0.58 0.95
C LEU A 309 21.28 -0.70 -0.21
N ILE A 310 21.62 -1.93 -0.61
CA ILE A 310 22.63 -2.22 -1.63
C ILE A 310 22.00 -2.18 -3.04
N ARG A 311 20.67 -1.99 -3.14
CA ARG A 311 19.89 -2.03 -4.39
C ARG A 311 20.07 -3.32 -5.17
N ILE A 312 20.11 -4.43 -4.44
CA ILE A 312 20.14 -5.77 -5.00
C ILE A 312 18.75 -6.41 -4.89
N ASP A 313 18.55 -7.50 -5.62
CA ASP A 313 17.31 -8.26 -5.58
C ASP A 313 16.99 -8.72 -4.14
N TYR A 314 15.76 -8.46 -3.72
CA TYR A 314 15.24 -8.72 -2.37
C TYR A 314 15.33 -10.19 -1.97
N PHE A 315 15.01 -11.09 -2.90
CA PHE A 315 15.09 -12.53 -2.69
C PHE A 315 16.55 -12.95 -2.44
N LEU A 316 17.50 -12.38 -3.18
CA LEU A 316 18.92 -12.65 -2.97
C LEU A 316 19.40 -12.19 -1.58
N GLY A 317 18.93 -11.03 -1.10
CA GLY A 317 19.20 -10.53 0.24
C GLY A 317 18.71 -11.47 1.34
N ALA A 318 17.44 -11.87 1.26
CA ALA A 318 16.83 -12.78 2.21
C ALA A 318 17.54 -14.15 2.23
N LEU A 319 17.91 -14.67 1.05
CA LEU A 319 18.63 -15.94 0.91
C LEU A 319 20.03 -15.89 1.56
N ILE A 320 20.79 -14.82 1.32
CA ILE A 320 22.14 -14.64 1.88
C ILE A 320 22.06 -14.57 3.41
N SER A 321 21.11 -13.80 3.95
CA SER A 321 20.94 -13.65 5.39
C SER A 321 20.50 -14.95 6.05
N GLY A 322 19.53 -15.65 5.48
CA GLY A 322 19.09 -16.94 6.03
C GLY A 322 20.20 -18.01 5.99
N LEU A 323 21.05 -18.03 4.94
CA LEU A 323 22.22 -18.91 4.89
C LEU A 323 23.25 -18.53 5.95
N PHE A 324 23.49 -17.24 6.15
CA PHE A 324 24.35 -16.73 7.22
C PHE A 324 23.85 -17.18 8.60
N VAL A 325 22.55 -17.03 8.89
CA VAL A 325 21.93 -17.49 10.14
C VAL A 325 22.10 -19.01 10.31
N ALA A 326 21.84 -19.79 9.26
CA ALA A 326 22.01 -21.25 9.31
C ALA A 326 23.45 -21.67 9.65
N LEU A 327 24.45 -21.00 9.06
CA LEU A 327 25.87 -21.24 9.31
C LEU A 327 26.31 -20.75 10.69
N ALA A 328 25.83 -19.58 11.13
CA ALA A 328 26.11 -19.02 12.44
C ALA A 328 25.61 -19.94 13.54
N VAL A 329 24.34 -20.37 13.48
CA VAL A 329 23.76 -21.33 14.43
C VAL A 329 24.56 -22.63 14.43
N SER A 330 24.91 -23.17 13.25
CA SER A 330 25.69 -24.42 13.18
C SER A 330 27.10 -24.30 13.77
N THR A 331 27.71 -23.12 13.71
CA THR A 331 29.06 -22.89 14.23
C THR A 331 29.04 -22.70 15.74
N VAL A 332 28.07 -21.93 16.25
CA VAL A 332 27.90 -21.69 17.69
C VAL A 332 27.47 -22.97 18.41
N GLU A 333 26.61 -23.79 17.80
CA GLU A 333 26.21 -25.11 18.31
C GLU A 333 27.39 -26.07 18.48
N LYS A 334 28.36 -26.05 17.56
CA LYS A 334 29.56 -26.89 17.66
C LYS A 334 30.57 -26.39 18.71
N LYS A 335 30.61 -25.09 18.96
CA LYS A 335 31.60 -24.45 19.85
C LYS A 335 31.11 -24.26 21.28
N THR A 336 29.81 -24.36 21.52
CA THR A 336 29.20 -24.10 22.84
C THR A 336 28.45 -25.32 23.35
N ARG A 337 28.17 -25.34 24.66
CA ARG A 337 27.32 -26.35 25.31
C ARG A 337 25.87 -25.88 25.51
N LEU A 338 25.50 -24.77 24.87
CA LEU A 338 24.18 -24.17 25.00
C LEU A 338 23.14 -25.01 24.26
N ARG A 339 21.90 -25.00 24.74
CA ARG A 339 20.77 -25.60 24.02
C ARG A 339 20.62 -24.95 22.65
N THR A 340 20.37 -25.76 21.63
CA THR A 340 20.18 -25.29 20.24
C THR A 340 19.10 -24.22 20.15
N ASP A 341 18.01 -24.33 20.91
CA ASP A 341 16.94 -23.32 20.95
C ASP A 341 17.44 -21.95 21.42
N VAL A 342 18.35 -21.92 22.40
CA VAL A 342 18.93 -20.66 22.93
C VAL A 342 19.86 -20.02 21.91
N ILE A 343 20.63 -20.84 21.19
CA ILE A 343 21.54 -20.37 20.14
C ILE A 343 20.75 -19.79 18.96
N ILE A 344 19.70 -20.50 18.54
CA ILE A 344 18.76 -20.02 17.52
C ILE A 344 18.12 -18.71 18.00
N ALA A 345 17.63 -18.68 19.26
CA ALA A 345 16.97 -17.52 19.83
C ALA A 345 17.84 -16.26 19.83
N PHE A 346 19.06 -16.42 20.32
CA PHE A 346 20.04 -15.35 20.37
C PHE A 346 20.43 -14.85 18.98
N THR A 347 20.64 -15.76 18.03
CA THR A 347 21.07 -15.40 16.66
C THR A 347 19.97 -14.63 15.94
N PHE A 348 18.71 -15.07 16.01
CA PHE A 348 17.61 -14.34 15.37
C PHE A 348 17.37 -12.98 16.02
N THR A 349 17.40 -12.90 17.37
CA THR A 349 17.16 -11.63 18.09
C THR A 349 18.21 -10.59 17.70
N SER A 350 19.45 -11.03 17.49
CA SER A 350 20.55 -10.18 17.01
C SER A 350 20.34 -9.71 15.58
N MET A 351 19.85 -10.58 14.68
CA MET A 351 19.54 -10.20 13.29
C MET A 351 18.33 -9.28 13.20
N PHE A 352 17.29 -9.51 13.99
CA PHE A 352 16.12 -8.65 14.06
C PHE A 352 16.48 -7.27 14.62
N ALA A 353 17.26 -7.21 15.69
CA ALA A 353 17.80 -5.95 16.21
C ALA A 353 18.65 -5.22 15.17
N LEU A 354 19.49 -5.95 14.40
CA LEU A 354 20.25 -5.37 13.30
C LEU A 354 19.33 -4.78 12.22
N ALA A 355 18.27 -5.49 11.83
CA ALA A 355 17.28 -5.01 10.87
C ALA A 355 16.63 -3.70 11.34
N ILE A 356 16.21 -3.62 12.61
CA ILE A 356 15.63 -2.42 13.22
C ILE A 356 16.64 -1.28 13.24
N VAL A 357 17.90 -1.53 13.63
CA VAL A 357 18.94 -0.51 13.65
C VAL A 357 19.16 0.05 12.24
N ILE A 358 19.27 -0.83 11.24
CA ILE A 358 19.43 -0.42 9.84
C ILE A 358 18.24 0.44 9.41
N LEU A 359 17.01 -0.02 9.67
CA LEU A 359 15.80 0.71 9.33
C LEU A 359 15.70 2.06 10.04
N SER A 360 16.15 2.14 11.29
CA SER A 360 16.19 3.37 12.07
C SER A 360 17.19 4.39 11.51
N TYR A 361 18.34 3.93 10.99
CA TYR A 361 19.30 4.82 10.30
C TYR A 361 18.78 5.33 8.96
N MET A 362 17.81 4.64 8.35
CA MET A 362 17.21 5.05 7.08
C MET A 362 16.18 6.19 7.23
N GLY A 363 15.84 6.59 8.46
CA GLY A 363 15.08 7.80 8.82
C GLY A 363 14.20 8.38 7.70
N GLY A 364 13.01 7.78 7.49
CA GLY A 364 12.06 8.29 6.49
C GLY A 364 11.31 7.24 5.67
N VAL A 365 11.61 5.95 5.84
CA VAL A 365 10.93 4.86 5.13
C VAL A 365 9.84 4.26 6.02
N THR A 366 8.57 4.47 5.68
CA THR A 366 7.40 3.83 6.34
C THR A 366 7.21 2.40 5.81
N VAL A 367 8.26 1.60 5.84
CA VAL A 367 8.13 0.15 5.60
C VAL A 367 7.66 -0.44 6.93
N SER A 368 6.38 -0.76 7.01
CA SER A 368 5.85 -1.47 8.18
C SER A 368 6.54 -2.83 8.24
N ILE A 369 7.26 -3.07 9.34
CA ILE A 369 7.91 -4.36 9.56
C ILE A 369 6.84 -5.46 9.60
N GLU A 370 5.62 -5.12 10.05
CA GLU A 370 4.46 -6.00 9.99
C GLU A 370 4.17 -6.48 8.56
N ASP A 371 4.22 -5.60 7.56
CA ASP A 371 3.89 -5.95 6.17
C ASP A 371 4.93 -6.92 5.57
N ILE A 372 6.20 -6.76 5.95
CA ILE A 372 7.28 -7.70 5.60
C ILE A 372 7.15 -9.04 6.34
N LEU A 373 6.81 -9.00 7.63
CA LEU A 373 6.76 -10.19 8.47
C LEU A 373 5.55 -11.08 8.18
N PHE A 374 4.39 -10.47 7.94
CA PHE A 374 3.13 -11.21 7.78
C PHE A 374 2.78 -11.53 6.32
N ALA A 375 3.39 -10.81 5.36
CA ALA A 375 3.21 -10.96 3.91
C ALA A 375 1.75 -10.83 3.45
N ASP A 376 1.49 -9.97 2.46
CA ASP A 376 0.16 -9.83 1.87
C ASP A 376 -0.07 -10.87 0.77
N VAL A 377 -0.93 -11.85 1.05
CA VAL A 377 -1.30 -12.94 0.12
C VAL A 377 -2.12 -12.42 -1.08
N THR A 378 -2.76 -11.26 -0.96
CA THR A 378 -3.61 -10.68 -2.01
C THR A 378 -2.83 -9.83 -3.03
N ALA A 379 -1.66 -9.33 -2.64
CA ALA A 379 -0.78 -8.51 -3.48
C ALA A 379 0.11 -9.32 -4.45
N VAL A 380 -0.10 -10.63 -4.56
CA VAL A 380 0.77 -11.53 -5.34
C VAL A 380 0.60 -11.29 -6.84
N SER A 381 1.61 -10.69 -7.46
CA SER A 381 1.68 -10.55 -8.91
C SER A 381 1.93 -11.88 -9.62
N VAL A 382 1.68 -11.94 -10.93
CA VAL A 382 1.93 -13.15 -11.74
C VAL A 382 3.41 -13.54 -11.71
N GLU A 383 4.31 -12.55 -11.73
CA GLU A 383 5.75 -12.79 -11.68
C GLU A 383 6.20 -13.34 -10.32
N MET A 384 5.69 -12.76 -9.22
CA MET A 384 5.96 -13.25 -7.87
C MET A 384 5.44 -14.67 -7.69
N MET A 385 4.20 -14.94 -8.09
CA MET A 385 3.60 -16.28 -8.05
C MET A 385 4.50 -17.31 -8.77
N GLN A 386 4.96 -17.00 -9.99
CA GLN A 386 5.83 -17.90 -10.76
C GLN A 386 7.17 -18.18 -10.05
N ARG A 387 7.84 -17.14 -9.52
CA ARG A 387 9.10 -17.29 -8.79
C ARG A 387 8.93 -18.14 -7.53
N THR A 388 7.85 -17.91 -6.78
CA THR A 388 7.52 -18.68 -5.58
C THR A 388 7.18 -20.12 -5.91
N LEU A 389 6.37 -20.39 -6.94
CA LEU A 389 6.03 -21.74 -7.41
C LEU A 389 7.27 -22.53 -7.83
N ILE A 390 8.14 -21.95 -8.67
CA ILE A 390 9.37 -22.59 -9.14
C ILE A 390 10.22 -23.00 -7.95
N THR A 391 10.45 -22.08 -7.02
CA THR A 391 11.43 -22.35 -5.97
C THR A 391 10.88 -23.22 -4.85
N THR A 392 9.60 -23.08 -4.52
CA THR A 392 8.91 -23.98 -3.59
C THR A 392 8.86 -25.40 -4.14
N SER A 393 8.69 -25.55 -5.46
CA SER A 393 8.80 -26.85 -6.14
C SER A 393 10.23 -27.41 -6.07
N LEU A 394 11.27 -26.59 -6.25
CA LEU A 394 12.67 -27.02 -6.10
C LEU A 394 12.97 -27.50 -4.68
N VAL A 395 12.48 -26.78 -3.66
CA VAL A 395 12.59 -27.16 -2.25
C VAL A 395 11.90 -28.50 -1.99
N MET A 396 10.68 -28.67 -2.48
CA MET A 396 9.91 -29.91 -2.32
C MET A 396 10.60 -31.09 -3.02
N VAL A 397 11.09 -30.90 -4.25
CA VAL A 397 11.85 -31.92 -4.99
C VAL A 397 13.09 -32.31 -4.21
N PHE A 398 13.87 -31.35 -3.74
CA PHE A 398 15.06 -31.62 -2.92
C PHE A 398 14.71 -32.45 -1.68
N ALA A 399 13.72 -32.01 -0.90
CA ALA A 399 13.35 -32.68 0.34
C ALA A 399 12.77 -34.10 0.10
N LEU A 400 12.05 -34.32 -1.02
CA LEU A 400 11.55 -35.63 -1.42
C LEU A 400 12.65 -36.56 -1.93
N THR A 401 13.58 -36.06 -2.76
CA THR A 401 14.72 -36.84 -3.28
C THR A 401 15.63 -37.27 -2.14
N PHE A 402 15.91 -36.37 -1.19
CA PHE A 402 16.79 -36.63 -0.05
C PHE A 402 16.04 -37.15 1.20
N ARG A 403 14.75 -37.49 1.08
CA ARG A 403 13.91 -37.91 2.23
C ARG A 403 14.51 -39.03 3.06
N LYS A 404 15.13 -40.03 2.43
CA LYS A 404 15.75 -41.17 3.12
C LYS A 404 16.97 -40.72 3.93
N ALA A 405 17.80 -39.85 3.36
CA ALA A 405 18.96 -39.29 4.04
C ALA A 405 18.55 -38.36 5.19
N LEU A 406 17.52 -37.53 4.99
CA LEU A 406 16.97 -36.65 6.02
C LEU A 406 16.32 -37.44 7.17
N LEU A 407 15.53 -38.47 6.88
CA LEU A 407 14.90 -39.33 7.91
C LEU A 407 15.93 -40.06 8.76
N ILE A 408 16.90 -40.73 8.12
CA ILE A 408 17.94 -41.48 8.84
C ILE A 408 18.77 -40.52 9.70
N TYR A 409 19.12 -39.35 9.17
CA TYR A 409 19.83 -38.32 9.91
C TYR A 409 19.02 -37.79 11.11
N THR A 410 17.71 -37.63 10.97
CA THR A 410 16.85 -37.06 12.02
C THR A 410 16.59 -38.06 13.15
N VAL A 411 16.49 -39.36 12.84
CA VAL A 411 16.18 -40.41 13.81
C VAL A 411 17.43 -40.93 14.52
N ASP A 412 18.52 -41.18 13.78
CA ASP A 412 19.77 -41.68 14.35
C ASP A 412 21.00 -41.15 13.57
N PRO A 413 21.59 -40.03 14.02
CA PRO A 413 22.78 -39.45 13.37
C PRO A 413 24.04 -40.33 13.50
N VAL A 414 24.08 -41.27 14.44
CA VAL A 414 25.20 -42.21 14.62
C VAL A 414 25.10 -43.33 13.58
N MET A 415 23.89 -43.87 13.36
CA MET A 415 23.62 -44.83 12.30
C MET A 415 23.76 -44.21 10.89
N ALA A 416 23.39 -42.94 10.71
CA ALA A 416 23.65 -42.22 9.47
C ALA A 416 25.16 -42.15 9.13
N SER A 417 25.99 -41.92 10.14
CA SER A 417 27.45 -41.83 9.98
C SER A 417 28.07 -43.20 9.69
N SER A 418 27.55 -44.28 10.26
CA SER A 418 28.03 -45.65 9.99
C SER A 418 27.62 -46.18 8.61
N MET A 419 26.50 -45.70 8.05
CA MET A 419 26.07 -45.98 6.68
C MET A 419 26.83 -45.18 5.60
N GLY A 420 27.82 -44.37 5.98
CA GLY A 420 28.69 -43.63 5.05
C GLY A 420 28.15 -42.26 4.61
N PHE A 421 27.08 -41.75 5.23
CA PHE A 421 26.55 -40.42 4.90
C PHE A 421 27.39 -39.31 5.57
N ARG A 422 27.70 -38.24 4.81
CA ARG A 422 28.32 -37.02 5.35
C ARG A 422 27.30 -36.21 6.16
N THR A 423 27.12 -36.57 7.43
CA THR A 423 26.13 -35.98 8.35
C THR A 423 26.22 -34.46 8.48
N THR A 424 27.43 -33.88 8.43
CA THR A 424 27.61 -32.41 8.47
C THR A 424 27.08 -31.71 7.21
N ALA A 425 27.21 -32.33 6.03
CA ALA A 425 26.71 -31.74 4.79
C ALA A 425 25.18 -31.82 4.71
N ILE A 426 24.61 -32.95 5.15
CA ILE A 426 23.14 -33.15 5.23
C ILE A 426 22.53 -32.16 6.24
N HIS A 427 23.22 -31.91 7.35
CA HIS A 427 22.80 -30.94 8.35
C HIS A 427 22.69 -29.50 7.80
N ILE A 428 23.73 -29.06 7.09
CA ILE A 428 23.78 -27.72 6.49
C ILE A 428 22.77 -27.62 5.35
N ALA A 429 22.66 -28.64 4.51
CA ALA A 429 21.72 -28.68 3.40
C ALA A 429 20.27 -28.58 3.89
N HIS A 430 19.90 -29.32 4.95
CA HIS A 430 18.55 -29.24 5.53
C HIS A 430 18.21 -27.83 6.05
N ARG A 431 19.15 -27.16 6.73
CA ARG A 431 18.95 -25.77 7.20
C ARG A 431 18.90 -24.77 6.04
N ALA A 432 19.73 -24.95 5.02
CA ALA A 432 19.74 -24.13 3.82
C ALA A 432 18.44 -24.24 3.02
N THR A 433 17.82 -25.43 2.97
CA THR A 433 16.50 -25.63 2.35
C THR A 433 15.40 -24.87 3.08
N GLY A 434 15.42 -24.85 4.42
CA GLY A 434 14.48 -24.03 5.22
C GLY A 434 14.70 -22.52 4.99
N SER A 435 15.97 -22.09 4.89
CA SER A 435 16.30 -20.70 4.55
C SER A 435 15.85 -20.31 3.15
N LEU A 436 16.00 -21.18 2.16
CA LEU A 436 15.55 -20.93 0.80
C LEU A 436 14.02 -20.80 0.75
N HIS A 437 13.29 -21.66 1.47
CA HIS A 437 11.84 -21.55 1.59
C HIS A 437 11.40 -20.22 2.19
N ASN A 438 11.94 -19.85 3.37
CA ASN A 438 11.55 -18.62 4.05
C ASN A 438 11.96 -17.35 3.29
N ALA A 439 13.09 -17.37 2.58
CA ALA A 439 13.52 -16.25 1.76
C ALA A 439 12.58 -15.95 0.58
N LEU A 440 11.60 -16.81 0.28
CA LEU A 440 10.65 -16.66 -0.84
C LEU A 440 9.20 -16.50 -0.40
N THR A 441 8.91 -16.86 0.84
CA THR A 441 7.60 -16.61 1.44
C THR A 441 7.49 -15.17 1.94
N HIS A 442 8.63 -14.53 2.25
CA HIS A 442 8.71 -13.18 2.81
C HIS A 442 9.24 -12.12 1.84
N THR A 443 9.54 -12.47 0.58
CA THR A 443 9.95 -11.56 -0.49
C THR A 443 9.02 -11.73 -1.68
#